data_AF-A0A2T3N6S3-F1
#
_entry.id   AF-A0A2T3N6S3-F1
#
_cell.length_a   1.000
_cell.length_b   1.000
_cell.length_c   1.000
_cell.angle_alpha   90.00
_cell.angle_beta   90.00
_cell.angle_gamma   90.00
#
_symmetry.space_group_name_H-M   'P 1'
#
loop_
_entity.id
_entity.type
_entity.pdbx_description
1 polymer ?
#
loop_
_entity_poly.entity_id
_entity_poly.type
_entity_poly.pdbx_seq_one_letter_code
_entity_poly.pdbx_strand_id
1 'polypeptide(L)'
;TPGQRNIVKVSDIMKLEKAGYKVDVDAKGNAQVLDKDGNVAGVVTKNGKGGYSFVDAKTGERGGFVIADDTVKPIDPDTPNNGKKPTPIKPDDKNGNGGSNLTPGQRNIVKASEIKKLAEAGYSAKIDAKGNAQVFDKSGKLAGVVVNDGKGGYQAVDTNTGERGNFTIVDDTNSDVPNPNPIIDDKEIITPIVDEIEQIRDVANRTVEDIYSNGSAVAAKSVANENRINKLEDSFKDMAARQDKFEDKLNKMDKKMDGVMAGTHAVTNARPMVAGGQTAFGVGTGFAGSAQAVAVGVAHNFKDSAWSVSATTNVSTGSGVKTQVSGGVGAHYVF
;
A
#
# COMPACT_ATOMS: atom_id res chain seq x y z
N THR A 1 10.95 12.59 -11.78
CA THR A 1 12.31 12.20 -12.20
C THR A 1 12.22 10.87 -12.92
N PRO A 2 12.82 10.67 -14.11
CA PRO A 2 12.83 9.37 -14.75
C PRO A 2 13.48 8.35 -13.79
N GLY A 3 12.72 7.35 -13.35
CA GLY A 3 13.22 6.31 -12.43
C GLY A 3 12.73 6.40 -10.98
N GLN A 4 12.03 7.46 -10.55
CA GLN A 4 11.31 7.45 -9.27
C GLN A 4 9.88 6.95 -9.48
N ARG A 5 9.58 5.75 -8.95
CA ARG A 5 8.22 5.20 -8.94
C ARG A 5 7.41 5.92 -7.87
N ASN A 6 6.23 6.42 -8.24
CA ASN A 6 5.30 7.00 -7.29
C ASN A 6 4.61 5.87 -6.51
N ILE A 7 4.80 5.83 -5.20
CA ILE A 7 4.03 4.97 -4.31
C ILE A 7 2.68 5.67 -4.10
N VAL A 8 1.62 5.09 -4.66
CA VAL A 8 0.26 5.61 -4.50
C VAL A 8 -0.36 4.89 -3.31
N LYS A 9 -0.72 5.62 -2.25
CA LYS A 9 -1.37 5.04 -1.07
C LYS A 9 -2.86 4.85 -1.35
N VAL A 10 -3.51 3.89 -0.68
CA VAL A 10 -4.97 3.69 -0.76
C VAL A 10 -5.74 4.97 -0.40
N SER A 11 -5.19 5.78 0.51
CA SER A 11 -5.71 7.11 0.85
C SER A 11 -5.75 8.10 -0.32
N ASP A 12 -4.90 7.91 -1.34
CA ASP A 12 -4.86 8.76 -2.52
C ASP A 12 -5.92 8.35 -3.56
N ILE A 13 -6.36 7.08 -3.54
CA ILE A 13 -7.49 6.60 -4.35
C ILE A 13 -8.79 7.25 -3.87
N MET A 14 -9.00 7.37 -2.55
CA MET A 14 -10.15 8.08 -1.99
C MET A 14 -10.18 9.59 -2.34
N LYS A 15 -9.04 10.18 -2.72
CA LYS A 15 -9.00 11.58 -3.19
C LYS A 15 -9.51 11.72 -4.62
N LEU A 16 -9.42 10.68 -5.45
CA LEU A 16 -9.94 10.69 -6.83
C LEU A 16 -11.46 10.73 -6.85
N GLU A 17 -12.11 9.95 -5.98
CA GLU A 17 -13.57 9.97 -5.83
C GLU A 17 -14.07 11.34 -5.34
N LYS A 18 -13.38 11.96 -4.38
CA LYS A 18 -13.68 13.34 -3.95
C LYS A 18 -13.45 14.39 -5.03
N ALA A 19 -12.57 14.12 -5.98
CA ALA A 19 -12.32 14.97 -7.14
C ALA A 19 -13.30 14.70 -8.30
N GLY A 20 -14.30 13.82 -8.11
CA GLY A 20 -15.34 13.53 -9.11
C GLY A 20 -14.94 12.50 -10.16
N TYR A 21 -13.86 11.75 -9.94
CA TYR A 21 -13.49 10.62 -10.79
C TYR A 21 -14.13 9.32 -10.28
N LYS A 22 -14.60 8.48 -11.20
CA LYS A 22 -15.17 7.16 -10.87
C LYS A 22 -14.16 6.07 -11.25
N VAL A 23 -14.02 5.06 -10.41
CA VAL A 23 -13.15 3.90 -10.68
C VAL A 23 -14.03 2.66 -10.87
N ASP A 24 -14.00 2.07 -12.06
CA ASP A 24 -14.70 0.81 -12.36
C ASP A 24 -13.68 -0.33 -12.46
N VAL A 25 -13.87 -1.40 -11.68
CA VAL A 25 -12.94 -2.53 -11.57
C VAL A 25 -13.59 -3.79 -12.15
N ASP A 26 -12.85 -4.52 -13.00
CA ASP A 26 -13.31 -5.79 -13.56
C ASP A 26 -13.03 -7.00 -12.65
N ALA A 27 -13.59 -8.16 -12.97
CA ALA A 27 -13.40 -9.40 -12.22
C ALA A 27 -11.95 -9.92 -12.21
N LYS A 28 -11.07 -9.36 -13.07
CA LYS A 28 -9.64 -9.69 -13.16
C LYS A 28 -8.77 -8.70 -12.38
N GLY A 29 -9.38 -7.67 -11.77
CA GLY A 29 -8.70 -6.64 -10.99
C GLY A 29 -8.05 -5.54 -11.83
N ASN A 30 -8.42 -5.39 -13.10
CA ASN A 30 -8.10 -4.20 -13.88
C ASN A 30 -9.10 -3.10 -13.54
N ALA A 31 -8.67 -1.83 -13.62
CA ALA A 31 -9.55 -0.71 -13.35
C ALA A 31 -9.48 0.35 -14.46
N GLN A 32 -10.60 1.00 -14.72
CA GLN A 32 -10.65 2.23 -15.51
C GLN A 32 -11.02 3.40 -14.61
N VAL A 33 -10.31 4.52 -14.79
CA VAL A 33 -10.61 5.79 -14.12
C VAL A 33 -11.38 6.65 -15.13
N LEU A 34 -12.60 6.99 -14.78
CA LEU A 34 -13.51 7.81 -15.57
C LEU A 34 -13.52 9.24 -15.00
N ASP A 35 -13.46 10.25 -15.87
CA ASP A 35 -13.70 11.62 -15.46
C ASP A 35 -15.18 11.89 -15.16
N LYS A 36 -15.46 13.10 -14.65
CA LYS A 36 -16.81 13.55 -14.29
C LYS A 36 -17.83 13.49 -15.44
N ASP A 37 -17.35 13.44 -16.68
CA ASP A 37 -18.18 13.41 -17.89
C ASP A 37 -18.32 11.97 -18.42
N GLY A 38 -17.80 10.97 -17.70
CA GLY A 38 -17.87 9.55 -18.05
C GLY A 38 -16.84 9.09 -19.08
N ASN A 39 -15.86 9.93 -19.42
CA ASN A 39 -14.80 9.56 -20.35
C ASN A 39 -13.65 8.87 -19.63
N VAL A 40 -13.01 7.90 -20.27
CA VAL A 40 -11.83 7.23 -19.71
C VAL A 40 -10.68 8.23 -19.61
N ALA A 41 -10.28 8.56 -18.38
CA ALA A 41 -9.13 9.40 -18.07
C ALA A 41 -7.84 8.56 -17.96
N GLY A 42 -7.96 7.28 -17.58
CA GLY A 42 -6.84 6.35 -17.62
C GLY A 42 -7.22 4.91 -17.28
N VAL A 43 -6.30 3.99 -17.59
CA VAL A 43 -6.50 2.55 -17.40
C VAL A 43 -5.40 2.00 -16.51
N VAL A 44 -5.81 1.26 -15.48
CA VAL A 44 -4.94 0.52 -14.57
C VAL A 44 -5.01 -0.96 -14.90
N THR A 45 -3.88 -1.54 -15.27
CA THR A 45 -3.75 -2.98 -15.53
C THR A 45 -2.99 -3.64 -14.39
N LYS A 46 -3.53 -4.75 -13.88
CA LYS A 46 -2.85 -5.57 -12.88
C LYS A 46 -1.79 -6.44 -13.57
N ASN A 47 -0.53 -6.27 -13.20
CA ASN A 47 0.55 -7.14 -13.65
C ASN A 47 0.62 -8.35 -12.73
N GLY A 48 0.95 -9.53 -13.28
CA GLY A 48 0.91 -10.83 -12.59
C GLY A 48 1.81 -11.00 -11.35
N LYS A 49 2.49 -9.94 -10.89
CA LYS A 49 3.34 -9.90 -9.68
C LYS A 49 2.90 -8.82 -8.67
N GLY A 50 1.62 -8.48 -8.63
CA GLY A 50 1.07 -7.49 -7.67
C GLY A 50 1.39 -6.01 -7.99
N GLY A 51 2.10 -5.74 -9.08
CA GLY A 51 2.31 -4.39 -9.59
C GLY A 51 1.12 -3.92 -10.43
N TYR A 52 0.89 -2.61 -10.48
CA TYR A 52 -0.11 -2.00 -11.33
C TYR A 52 0.58 -1.08 -12.34
N SER A 53 0.08 -1.03 -13.57
CA SER A 53 0.52 -0.04 -14.55
C SER A 53 -0.65 0.85 -14.93
N PHE A 54 -0.44 2.15 -14.85
CA PHE A 54 -1.39 3.14 -15.32
C PHE A 54 -0.96 3.68 -16.68
N VAL A 55 -1.94 3.84 -17.55
CA VAL A 55 -1.79 4.54 -18.83
C VAL A 55 -2.78 5.69 -18.82
N ASP A 56 -2.27 6.91 -18.96
CA ASP A 56 -3.10 8.08 -19.19
C ASP A 56 -3.76 7.94 -20.58
N ALA A 57 -5.08 8.02 -20.63
CA ALA A 57 -5.82 7.78 -21.86
C ALA A 57 -5.71 8.95 -22.86
N LYS A 58 -5.38 10.16 -22.40
CA LYS A 58 -5.25 11.37 -23.22
C LYS A 58 -3.84 11.54 -23.75
N THR A 59 -2.83 11.28 -22.92
CA THR A 59 -1.41 11.48 -23.30
C THR A 59 -0.71 10.19 -23.72
N GLY A 60 -1.24 9.03 -23.36
CA GLY A 60 -0.60 7.73 -23.58
C GLY A 60 0.61 7.48 -22.67
N GLU A 61 0.91 8.41 -21.75
CA GLU A 61 2.02 8.28 -20.82
C GLU A 61 1.79 7.10 -19.87
N ARG A 62 2.85 6.33 -19.65
CA ARG A 62 2.82 5.12 -18.82
C ARG A 62 3.49 5.41 -17.48
N GLY A 63 2.72 5.32 -16.41
CA GLY A 63 3.20 5.36 -15.04
C GLY A 63 3.11 3.97 -14.42
N GLY A 64 4.24 3.37 -14.07
CA GLY A 64 4.24 2.18 -13.22
C GLY A 64 4.14 2.60 -11.76
N PHE A 65 3.15 2.08 -11.02
CA PHE A 65 3.10 2.24 -9.57
C PHE A 65 2.86 0.89 -8.90
N VAL A 66 3.45 0.73 -7.73
CA VAL A 66 3.16 -0.41 -6.86
C VAL A 66 2.18 0.12 -5.84
N ILE A 67 1.01 -0.50 -5.72
CA ILE A 67 0.17 -0.30 -4.54
C ILE A 67 0.89 -1.05 -3.43
N ALA A 68 1.68 -0.32 -2.65
CA ALA A 68 2.15 -0.84 -1.39
C ALA A 68 0.91 -0.90 -0.50
N ASP A 69 0.41 -2.11 -0.26
CA ASP A 69 -0.17 -2.39 1.05
C ASP A 69 0.91 -1.97 2.08
N ASP A 70 0.53 -1.31 3.17
CA ASP A 70 1.44 -0.68 4.15
C ASP A 70 2.39 -1.69 4.85
N THR A 71 2.45 -2.93 4.35
CA THR A 71 3.13 -4.10 4.89
C THR A 71 4.09 -4.81 3.92
N VAL A 72 4.26 -4.40 2.66
CA VAL A 72 5.10 -5.15 1.68
C VAL A 72 6.34 -4.39 1.19
N LYS A 73 7.50 -5.04 1.25
CA LYS A 73 8.82 -4.54 0.78
C LYS A 73 8.96 -4.55 -0.76
N PRO A 74 9.83 -3.71 -1.35
CA PRO A 74 9.96 -3.59 -2.79
C PRO A 74 10.59 -4.84 -3.44
N ILE A 75 10.09 -5.20 -4.62
CA ILE A 75 10.59 -6.29 -5.48
C ILE A 75 11.69 -5.76 -6.42
N ASP A 76 12.71 -6.60 -6.62
CA ASP A 76 13.93 -6.48 -7.44
C ASP A 76 13.66 -6.08 -8.92
N PRO A 77 14.47 -5.19 -9.57
CA PRO A 77 14.14 -4.58 -10.86
C PRO A 77 14.25 -5.44 -12.13
N ASP A 78 14.84 -6.63 -12.12
CA ASP A 78 15.37 -7.25 -13.35
C ASP A 78 14.47 -8.29 -14.06
N THR A 79 13.15 -8.10 -14.11
CA THR A 79 12.31 -8.94 -15.02
C THR A 79 11.91 -8.19 -16.30
N PRO A 80 12.35 -8.64 -17.50
CA PRO A 80 11.92 -8.03 -18.75
C PRO A 80 10.44 -8.36 -19.03
N ASN A 81 9.64 -7.33 -19.29
CA ASN A 81 8.22 -7.47 -19.58
C ASN A 81 7.98 -7.40 -21.10
N ASN A 82 7.52 -8.50 -21.68
CA ASN A 82 7.31 -8.69 -23.12
C ASN A 82 6.12 -7.86 -23.65
N GLY A 83 6.38 -6.60 -24.03
CA GLY A 83 6.02 -5.98 -25.31
C GLY A 83 4.57 -5.98 -25.87
N LYS A 84 3.53 -6.50 -25.23
CA LYS A 84 2.16 -6.49 -25.81
C LYS A 84 1.31 -5.33 -25.30
N LYS A 85 0.71 -4.56 -26.23
CA LYS A 85 -0.27 -3.50 -25.93
C LYS A 85 -1.56 -4.10 -25.37
N PRO A 86 -2.16 -3.53 -24.29
CA PRO A 86 -3.48 -3.94 -23.82
C PRO A 86 -4.55 -3.61 -24.86
N THR A 87 -5.47 -4.56 -25.08
CA THR A 87 -6.62 -4.39 -25.97
C THR A 87 -7.84 -3.96 -25.15
N PRO A 88 -8.67 -3.00 -25.62
CA PRO A 88 -9.90 -2.62 -24.92
C PRO A 88 -10.83 -3.81 -24.69
N ILE A 89 -11.45 -3.85 -23.51
CA ILE A 89 -12.44 -4.87 -23.15
C ILE A 89 -13.69 -4.63 -24.01
N LYS A 90 -14.11 -5.64 -24.77
CA LYS A 90 -15.42 -5.62 -25.45
C LYS A 90 -16.53 -6.07 -24.48
N PRO A 91 -17.74 -5.48 -24.56
CA PRO A 91 -18.91 -5.95 -23.82
C PRO A 91 -19.24 -7.41 -24.18
N ASP A 92 -19.62 -8.22 -23.19
CA ASP A 92 -20.03 -9.62 -23.36
C ASP A 92 -21.49 -9.68 -23.86
N ASP A 93 -21.65 -9.98 -25.14
CA ASP A 93 -22.91 -10.24 -25.82
C ASP A 93 -23.24 -11.74 -25.82
N LYS A 94 -23.64 -12.25 -24.64
CA LYS A 94 -24.40 -13.50 -24.54
C LYS A 94 -25.89 -13.20 -24.49
N ASN A 95 -26.55 -13.36 -25.64
CA ASN A 95 -27.94 -13.79 -25.72
C ASN A 95 -28.22 -14.35 -27.12
N GLY A 96 -28.58 -15.64 -27.20
CA GLY A 96 -28.80 -16.27 -28.50
C GLY A 96 -29.18 -17.74 -28.53
N ASN A 97 -30.13 -18.14 -27.67
CA ASN A 97 -31.21 -19.10 -27.99
C ASN A 97 -30.92 -20.62 -28.15
N GLY A 98 -31.78 -21.42 -27.51
CA GLY A 98 -32.14 -22.78 -27.95
C GLY A 98 -31.51 -23.95 -27.19
N GLY A 99 -32.22 -24.46 -26.18
CA GLY A 99 -31.84 -25.65 -25.42
C GLY A 99 -31.70 -26.92 -26.27
N SER A 100 -30.46 -27.42 -26.37
CA SER A 100 -30.11 -28.84 -26.37
C SER A 100 -28.57 -28.92 -26.34
N ASN A 101 -28.00 -29.49 -25.27
CA ASN A 101 -26.54 -29.63 -25.09
C ASN A 101 -25.97 -30.77 -25.95
N LEU A 102 -26.21 -30.76 -27.26
CA LEU A 102 -25.62 -31.72 -28.21
C LEU A 102 -24.89 -30.95 -29.31
N THR A 103 -23.63 -31.33 -29.55
CA THR A 103 -22.79 -30.71 -30.59
C THR A 103 -23.33 -31.01 -32.00
N PRO A 104 -23.12 -30.10 -32.98
CA PRO A 104 -23.71 -30.21 -34.33
C PRO A 104 -23.43 -31.51 -35.13
N GLY A 105 -22.52 -32.37 -34.69
CA GLY A 105 -22.16 -33.63 -35.35
C GLY A 105 -22.97 -34.87 -34.94
N GLN A 106 -23.88 -34.77 -33.94
CA GLN A 106 -24.60 -35.95 -33.40
C GLN A 106 -26.02 -36.13 -33.96
N ARG A 107 -26.45 -35.32 -34.93
CA ARG A 107 -27.88 -35.22 -35.26
C ARG A 107 -28.47 -36.27 -36.19
N ASN A 108 -27.72 -37.15 -36.86
CA ASN A 108 -28.29 -38.17 -37.76
C ASN A 108 -27.39 -39.43 -37.91
N ILE A 109 -27.10 -40.13 -36.80
CA ILE A 109 -26.41 -41.43 -36.83
C ILE A 109 -27.45 -42.53 -36.64
N VAL A 110 -27.62 -43.40 -37.63
CA VAL A 110 -28.45 -44.61 -37.51
C VAL A 110 -27.51 -45.78 -37.23
N LYS A 111 -27.80 -46.53 -36.16
CA LYS A 111 -26.98 -47.70 -35.80
C LYS A 111 -27.44 -48.93 -36.57
N ALA A 112 -26.51 -49.82 -36.92
CA ALA A 112 -26.84 -51.09 -37.56
C ALA A 112 -27.82 -51.95 -36.72
N SER A 113 -27.71 -51.86 -35.38
CA SER A 113 -28.65 -52.49 -34.45
C SER A 113 -30.10 -51.96 -34.57
N GLU A 114 -30.31 -50.70 -34.99
CA GLU A 114 -31.65 -50.13 -35.21
C GLU A 114 -32.26 -50.58 -36.53
N ILE A 115 -31.44 -50.78 -37.56
CA ILE A 115 -31.87 -51.36 -38.84
C ILE A 115 -32.38 -52.79 -38.63
N LYS A 116 -31.72 -53.56 -37.75
CA LYS A 116 -32.16 -54.91 -37.39
C LYS A 116 -33.56 -54.92 -36.77
N LYS A 117 -33.87 -53.95 -35.91
CA LYS A 117 -35.22 -53.81 -35.33
C LYS A 117 -36.30 -53.53 -36.37
N LEU A 118 -35.98 -52.80 -37.43
CA LEU A 118 -36.91 -52.56 -38.54
C LEU A 118 -37.19 -53.83 -39.35
N ALA A 119 -36.17 -54.65 -39.58
CA ALA A 119 -36.35 -55.97 -40.19
C ALA A 119 -37.22 -56.89 -39.32
N GLU A 120 -36.99 -56.91 -38.00
CA GLU A 120 -37.82 -57.64 -37.02
C GLU A 120 -39.27 -57.12 -36.97
N ALA A 121 -39.49 -55.83 -37.22
CA ALA A 121 -40.82 -55.22 -37.34
C ALA A 121 -41.54 -55.54 -38.67
N GLY A 122 -40.94 -56.35 -39.54
CA GLY A 122 -41.52 -56.81 -40.80
C GLY A 122 -41.30 -55.87 -41.99
N TYR A 123 -40.42 -54.87 -41.88
CA TYR A 123 -40.00 -54.11 -43.05
C TYR A 123 -39.02 -54.92 -43.88
N SER A 124 -39.08 -54.77 -45.21
CA SER A 124 -38.13 -55.40 -46.14
C SER A 124 -37.51 -54.34 -47.03
N ALA A 125 -36.30 -54.59 -47.55
CA ALA A 125 -35.63 -53.68 -48.47
C ALA A 125 -35.17 -54.41 -49.73
N LYS A 126 -35.35 -53.79 -50.90
CA LYS A 126 -34.73 -54.20 -52.16
C LYS A 126 -33.60 -53.23 -52.48
N ILE A 127 -32.38 -53.74 -52.58
CA ILE A 127 -31.19 -52.95 -52.83
C ILE A 127 -30.74 -53.16 -54.27
N ASP A 128 -30.49 -52.08 -55.00
CA ASP A 128 -29.94 -52.15 -56.36
C ASP A 128 -28.41 -52.27 -56.37
N ALA A 129 -27.82 -52.49 -57.54
CA ALA A 129 -26.37 -52.60 -57.69
C ALA A 129 -25.58 -51.31 -57.35
N LYS A 130 -26.26 -50.18 -57.19
CA LYS A 130 -25.67 -48.88 -56.81
C LYS A 130 -25.80 -48.62 -55.30
N GLY A 131 -26.38 -49.55 -54.55
CA GLY A 131 -26.60 -49.41 -53.10
C GLY A 131 -27.79 -48.53 -52.73
N ASN A 132 -28.69 -48.23 -53.67
CA ASN A 132 -29.97 -47.59 -53.35
C ASN A 132 -30.95 -48.63 -52.84
N ALA A 133 -31.76 -48.30 -51.85
CA ALA A 133 -32.74 -49.21 -51.27
C ALA A 133 -34.18 -48.72 -51.44
N GLN A 134 -35.08 -49.59 -51.87
CA GLN A 134 -36.51 -49.40 -51.73
C GLN A 134 -36.97 -50.15 -50.48
N VAL A 135 -37.54 -49.44 -49.51
CA VAL A 135 -38.03 -50.00 -48.25
C VAL A 135 -39.53 -50.22 -48.36
N PHE A 136 -39.97 -51.44 -48.07
CA PHE A 136 -41.37 -51.86 -48.06
C PHE A 136 -41.81 -52.12 -46.63
N ASP A 137 -43.04 -51.71 -46.31
CA ASP A 137 -43.68 -52.07 -45.05
C ASP A 137 -44.06 -53.56 -45.01
N LYS A 138 -44.56 -54.00 -43.84
CA LYS A 138 -45.05 -55.37 -43.62
C LYS A 138 -46.19 -55.81 -44.54
N SER A 139 -46.86 -54.87 -45.20
CA SER A 139 -47.96 -55.13 -46.15
C SER A 139 -47.45 -55.22 -47.60
N GLY A 140 -46.13 -55.05 -47.81
CA GLY A 140 -45.51 -55.03 -49.13
C GLY A 140 -45.66 -53.68 -49.88
N LYS A 141 -46.16 -52.63 -49.22
CA LYS A 141 -46.27 -51.29 -49.82
C LYS A 141 -44.96 -50.54 -49.68
N LEU A 142 -44.56 -49.79 -50.70
CA LEU A 142 -43.38 -48.93 -50.64
C LEU A 142 -43.56 -47.85 -49.55
N ALA A 143 -42.65 -47.86 -48.58
CA ALA A 143 -42.65 -46.98 -47.41
C ALA A 143 -41.57 -45.89 -47.50
N GLY A 144 -40.47 -46.17 -48.21
CA GLY A 144 -39.40 -45.18 -48.40
C GLY A 144 -38.41 -45.58 -49.47
N VAL A 145 -37.63 -44.60 -49.92
CA VAL A 145 -36.48 -44.80 -50.83
C VAL A 145 -35.24 -44.22 -50.17
N VAL A 146 -34.16 -44.99 -50.16
CA VAL A 146 -32.85 -44.58 -49.68
C VAL A 146 -31.90 -44.50 -50.86
N VAL A 147 -31.25 -43.34 -51.04
CA VAL A 147 -30.27 -43.11 -52.10
C VAL A 147 -28.89 -43.04 -51.47
N ASN A 148 -27.95 -43.83 -51.98
CA ASN A 148 -26.55 -43.77 -51.60
C ASN A 148 -25.88 -42.58 -52.30
N ASP A 149 -25.22 -41.70 -51.55
CA ASP A 149 -24.55 -40.51 -52.10
C ASP A 149 -23.16 -40.80 -52.69
N GLY A 150 -22.70 -42.06 -52.59
CA GLY A 150 -21.39 -42.51 -53.07
C GLY A 150 -20.22 -42.13 -52.17
N LYS A 151 -20.46 -41.47 -51.03
CA LYS A 151 -19.47 -40.99 -50.06
C LYS A 151 -19.67 -41.57 -48.66
N GLY A 152 -20.48 -42.63 -48.54
CA GLY A 152 -20.80 -43.28 -47.26
C GLY A 152 -21.99 -42.65 -46.52
N GLY A 153 -22.68 -41.69 -47.13
CA GLY A 153 -23.94 -41.13 -46.64
C GLY A 153 -25.15 -41.67 -47.39
N TYR A 154 -26.30 -41.63 -46.73
CA TYR A 154 -27.57 -42.06 -47.29
C TYR A 154 -28.61 -40.93 -47.15
N GLN A 155 -29.42 -40.75 -48.18
CA GLN A 155 -30.57 -39.86 -48.15
C GLN A 155 -31.85 -40.70 -48.20
N ALA A 156 -32.63 -40.70 -47.12
CA ALA A 156 -33.96 -41.30 -47.09
C ALA A 156 -35.01 -40.29 -47.55
N VAL A 157 -35.97 -40.78 -48.33
CA VAL A 157 -37.19 -40.06 -48.71
C VAL A 157 -38.39 -40.90 -48.26
N ASP A 158 -39.23 -40.35 -47.40
CA ASP A 158 -40.52 -40.96 -47.06
C ASP A 158 -41.47 -40.81 -48.25
N THR A 159 -41.98 -41.92 -48.77
CA THR A 159 -42.83 -41.89 -49.98
C THR A 159 -44.26 -41.43 -49.71
N ASN A 160 -44.70 -41.37 -48.46
CA ASN A 160 -46.01 -40.87 -48.06
C ASN A 160 -45.99 -39.36 -47.80
N THR A 161 -44.93 -38.82 -47.20
CA THR A 161 -44.84 -37.39 -46.81
C THR A 161 -43.94 -36.56 -47.72
N GLY A 162 -42.99 -37.18 -48.44
CA GLY A 162 -41.99 -36.48 -49.25
C GLY A 162 -40.84 -35.88 -48.45
N GLU A 163 -40.80 -36.08 -47.12
CA GLU A 163 -39.72 -35.59 -46.27
C GLU A 163 -38.40 -36.28 -46.59
N ARG A 164 -37.30 -35.51 -46.54
CA ARG A 164 -35.95 -35.98 -46.84
C ARG A 164 -35.06 -35.86 -45.61
N GLY A 165 -34.37 -36.95 -45.27
CA GLY A 165 -33.38 -37.00 -44.19
C GLY A 165 -32.04 -37.53 -44.68
N ASN A 166 -30.95 -36.87 -44.31
CA ASN A 166 -29.59 -37.38 -44.55
C ASN A 166 -29.10 -38.09 -43.29
N PHE A 167 -28.60 -39.31 -43.42
CA PHE A 167 -28.06 -40.09 -42.30
C PHE A 167 -26.82 -40.86 -42.70
N THR A 168 -26.02 -41.21 -41.69
CA THR A 168 -24.87 -42.10 -41.84
C THR A 168 -25.14 -43.36 -41.03
N ILE A 169 -24.86 -44.53 -41.62
CA ILE A 169 -24.97 -45.81 -40.92
C ILE A 169 -23.63 -46.09 -40.26
N VAL A 170 -23.64 -46.28 -38.93
CA VAL A 170 -22.46 -46.73 -38.18
C VAL A 170 -22.70 -48.19 -37.77
N ASP A 171 -21.77 -49.06 -38.15
CA ASP A 171 -21.77 -50.45 -37.71
C ASP A 171 -21.35 -50.50 -36.23
N ASP A 172 -22.33 -50.70 -35.36
CA ASP A 172 -22.15 -50.90 -33.92
C ASP A 172 -22.16 -52.39 -33.54
N THR A 173 -22.23 -53.29 -34.53
CA THR A 173 -22.30 -54.74 -34.33
C THR A 173 -20.95 -55.45 -34.45
N ASN A 174 -19.93 -54.76 -34.98
CA ASN A 174 -18.58 -55.28 -35.11
C ASN A 174 -17.69 -54.73 -33.97
N SER A 175 -17.40 -55.56 -32.97
CA SER A 175 -16.59 -55.18 -31.79
C SER A 175 -15.08 -55.12 -32.05
N ASP A 176 -14.64 -55.38 -33.29
CA ASP A 176 -13.23 -55.51 -33.66
C ASP A 176 -12.72 -54.39 -34.57
N VAL A 177 -13.13 -53.13 -34.33
CA VAL A 177 -12.47 -51.98 -34.97
C VAL A 177 -11.28 -51.57 -34.10
N PRO A 178 -10.03 -51.64 -34.60
CA PRO A 178 -8.88 -51.11 -33.89
C PRO A 178 -9.10 -49.62 -33.68
N ASN A 179 -9.09 -49.19 -32.42
CA ASN A 179 -9.09 -47.79 -32.04
C ASN A 179 -7.89 -47.09 -32.73
N PRO A 180 -8.10 -46.13 -33.65
CA PRO A 180 -6.99 -45.49 -34.35
C PRO A 180 -6.29 -44.41 -33.50
N ASN A 181 -6.73 -44.19 -32.26
CA ASN A 181 -5.96 -43.41 -31.32
C ASN A 181 -4.90 -44.31 -30.67
N PRO A 182 -3.59 -44.06 -30.87
CA PRO A 182 -2.60 -44.69 -30.02
C PRO A 182 -2.98 -44.33 -28.58
N ILE A 183 -3.15 -45.36 -27.74
CA ILE A 183 -3.11 -45.18 -26.30
C ILE A 183 -1.68 -44.71 -26.03
N ILE A 184 -1.49 -43.39 -25.96
CA ILE A 184 -0.27 -42.82 -25.41
C ILE A 184 -0.21 -43.39 -23.98
N ASP A 185 0.91 -44.00 -23.61
CA ASP A 185 1.13 -44.46 -22.25
C ASP A 185 1.09 -43.22 -21.34
N ASP A 186 -0.08 -42.98 -20.73
CA ASP A 186 -0.40 -41.79 -19.93
C ASP A 186 0.65 -41.51 -18.84
N LYS A 187 1.47 -42.50 -18.46
CA LYS A 187 2.57 -42.32 -17.52
C LYS A 187 3.61 -41.31 -18.01
N GLU A 188 4.05 -41.33 -19.27
CA GLU A 188 5.10 -40.41 -19.74
C GLU A 188 4.65 -38.93 -19.74
N ILE A 189 3.36 -38.66 -19.86
CA ILE A 189 2.80 -37.29 -19.82
C ILE A 189 2.43 -36.88 -18.39
N ILE A 190 1.92 -37.80 -17.56
CA ILE A 190 1.44 -37.48 -16.22
C ILE A 190 2.59 -37.23 -15.23
N THR A 191 3.67 -38.01 -15.28
CA THR A 191 4.78 -37.86 -14.31
C THR A 191 5.42 -36.46 -14.27
N PRO A 192 5.79 -35.83 -15.41
CA PRO A 192 6.38 -34.48 -15.38
C PRO A 192 5.41 -33.40 -14.89
N ILE A 193 4.10 -33.56 -15.12
CA ILE A 193 3.08 -32.63 -14.62
C ILE A 193 2.97 -32.72 -13.09
N VAL A 194 3.04 -33.94 -12.53
CA VAL A 194 3.01 -34.16 -11.08
C VAL A 194 4.25 -33.56 -10.40
N ASP A 195 5.43 -33.74 -10.99
CA ASP A 195 6.68 -33.16 -10.48
C ASP A 195 6.65 -31.61 -10.51
N GLU A 196 6.09 -31.02 -11.57
CA GLU A 196 5.95 -29.57 -11.69
C GLU A 196 4.95 -29.00 -10.67
N ILE A 197 3.86 -29.74 -10.37
CA ILE A 197 2.90 -29.38 -9.32
C ILE A 197 3.54 -29.44 -7.92
N GLU A 198 4.37 -30.44 -7.64
CA GLU A 198 5.09 -30.53 -6.36
C GLU A 198 6.11 -29.40 -6.20
N GLN A 199 6.85 -29.07 -7.26
CA GLN A 199 7.77 -27.91 -7.23
C GLN A 199 7.04 -26.59 -6.99
N ILE A 200 5.89 -26.38 -7.63
CA ILE A 200 5.05 -25.18 -7.40
C ILE A 200 4.58 -25.12 -5.94
N ARG A 201 4.18 -26.26 -5.36
CA ARG A 201 3.73 -26.34 -3.97
C ARG A 201 4.87 -25.99 -3.00
N ASP A 202 6.07 -26.50 -3.24
CA ASP A 202 7.24 -26.22 -2.40
C ASP A 202 7.66 -24.74 -2.46
N VAL A 203 7.65 -24.14 -3.66
CA VAL A 203 7.91 -22.70 -3.82
C VAL A 203 6.83 -21.88 -3.11
N ALA A 204 5.56 -22.27 -3.21
CA ALA A 204 4.47 -21.58 -2.52
C ALA A 204 4.64 -21.66 -0.99
N ASN A 205 4.95 -22.82 -0.44
CA ASN A 205 5.17 -23.01 0.99
C ASN A 205 6.35 -22.17 1.51
N ARG A 206 7.48 -22.16 0.81
CA ARG A 206 8.64 -21.32 1.15
C ARG A 206 8.31 -19.83 1.09
N THR A 207 7.57 -19.41 0.07
CA THR A 207 7.15 -18.01 -0.07
C THR A 207 6.24 -17.59 1.10
N VAL A 208 5.35 -18.47 1.54
CA VAL A 208 4.46 -18.21 2.68
C VAL A 208 5.28 -18.09 3.98
N GLU A 209 6.22 -18.99 4.23
CA GLU A 209 7.12 -18.90 5.40
C GLU A 209 7.96 -17.62 5.40
N ASP A 210 8.51 -17.24 4.25
CA ASP A 210 9.27 -16.00 4.09
C ASP A 210 8.40 -14.76 4.36
N ILE A 211 7.13 -14.76 3.92
CA ILE A 211 6.19 -13.67 4.21
C ILE A 211 5.92 -13.56 5.71
N TYR A 212 5.65 -14.69 6.38
CA TYR A 212 5.40 -14.69 7.83
C TYR A 212 6.64 -14.23 8.62
N SER A 213 7.81 -14.76 8.28
CA SER A 213 9.08 -14.39 8.92
C SER A 213 9.39 -12.90 8.71
N ASN A 214 9.31 -12.42 7.47
CA ASN A 214 9.55 -11.00 7.17
C ASN A 214 8.50 -10.08 7.79
N GLY A 215 7.22 -10.47 7.79
CA GLY A 215 6.14 -9.71 8.42
C GLY A 215 6.34 -9.53 9.92
N SER A 216 6.74 -10.61 10.61
CA SER A 216 7.05 -10.56 12.04
C SER A 216 8.24 -9.63 12.34
N ALA A 217 9.29 -9.66 11.50
CA ALA A 217 10.45 -8.79 11.65
C ALA A 217 10.12 -7.32 11.37
N VAL A 218 9.22 -7.04 10.43
CA VAL A 218 8.74 -5.68 10.14
C VAL A 218 7.89 -5.17 11.30
N ALA A 219 6.97 -5.98 11.84
CA ALA A 219 6.17 -5.60 13.01
C ALA A 219 7.06 -5.31 14.23
N ALA A 220 8.05 -6.16 14.50
CA ALA A 220 9.01 -5.94 15.59
C ALA A 220 9.80 -4.62 15.41
N LYS A 221 10.22 -4.30 14.18
CA LYS A 221 10.90 -3.03 13.86
C LYS A 221 9.96 -1.83 14.00
N SER A 222 8.68 -1.95 13.64
CA SER A 222 7.69 -0.89 13.81
C SER A 222 7.51 -0.54 15.28
N VAL A 223 7.30 -1.54 16.14
CA VAL A 223 7.17 -1.37 17.59
C VAL A 223 8.46 -0.77 18.19
N ALA A 224 9.63 -1.23 17.74
CA ALA A 224 10.90 -0.65 18.19
C ALA A 224 11.06 0.82 17.78
N ASN A 225 10.61 1.19 16.57
CA ASN A 225 10.65 2.56 16.08
C ASN A 225 9.66 3.46 16.82
N GLU A 226 8.43 3.00 17.08
CA GLU A 226 7.44 3.72 17.90
C GLU A 226 8.00 4.04 19.29
N ASN A 227 8.63 3.05 19.94
CA ASN A 227 9.29 3.26 21.23
C ASN A 227 10.43 4.29 21.17
N ARG A 228 11.20 4.32 20.08
CA ARG A 228 12.25 5.33 19.87
C ARG A 228 11.67 6.71 19.63
N ILE A 229 10.59 6.82 18.86
CA ILE A 229 9.91 8.07 18.58
C ILE A 229 9.33 8.66 19.87
N ASN A 230 8.64 7.85 20.68
CA ASN A 230 8.10 8.29 21.96
C ASN A 230 9.20 8.81 22.90
N LYS A 231 10.33 8.10 22.99
CA LYS A 231 11.49 8.56 23.79
C LYS A 231 12.10 9.87 23.26
N LEU A 232 12.12 10.06 21.94
CA LEU A 232 12.57 11.32 21.34
C LEU A 232 11.60 12.46 21.66
N GLU A 233 10.30 12.23 21.56
CA GLU A 233 9.27 13.20 21.92
C GLU A 233 9.39 13.63 23.39
N ASP A 234 9.58 12.66 24.30
CA ASP A 234 9.80 12.94 25.72
C ASP A 234 11.08 13.75 25.94
N SER A 235 12.15 13.41 25.23
CA SER A 235 13.43 14.16 25.28
C SER A 235 13.27 15.59 24.77
N PHE A 236 12.46 15.83 23.73
CA PHE A 236 12.16 17.17 23.22
C PHE A 236 11.34 17.98 24.22
N LYS A 237 10.33 17.37 24.86
CA LYS A 237 9.54 18.03 25.91
C LYS A 237 10.42 18.42 27.11
N ASP A 238 11.30 17.53 27.53
CA ASP A 238 12.25 17.82 28.61
C ASP A 238 13.25 18.91 28.21
N MET A 239 13.75 18.90 26.98
CA MET A 239 14.64 19.95 26.47
C MET A 239 13.95 21.33 26.45
N ALA A 240 12.70 21.41 25.97
CA ALA A 240 11.93 22.64 25.98
C ALA A 240 11.72 23.16 27.41
N ALA A 241 11.30 22.28 28.34
CA ALA A 241 11.12 22.65 29.74
C ALA A 241 12.44 23.11 30.42
N ARG A 242 13.59 22.56 30.00
CA ARG A 242 14.91 23.01 30.48
C ARG A 242 15.30 24.36 29.89
N GLN A 243 14.97 24.63 28.62
CA GLN A 243 15.22 25.92 27.99
C GLN A 243 14.44 27.03 28.68
N ASP A 244 13.14 26.85 28.93
CA ASP A 244 12.31 27.83 29.64
C ASP A 244 12.87 28.14 31.04
N LYS A 245 13.22 27.10 31.80
CA LYS A 245 13.84 27.27 33.13
C LYS A 245 15.20 27.96 33.07
N PHE A 246 15.95 27.76 31.99
CA PHE A 246 17.24 28.39 31.80
C PHE A 246 17.08 29.88 31.47
N GLU A 247 16.15 30.23 30.60
CA GLU A 247 15.80 31.62 30.31
C GLU A 247 15.31 32.36 31.56
N ASP A 248 14.42 31.74 32.36
CA ASP A 248 13.99 32.28 33.64
C ASP A 248 15.16 32.51 34.61
N LYS A 249 16.11 31.56 34.62
CA LYS A 249 17.31 31.66 35.47
C LYS A 249 18.24 32.78 34.99
N LEU A 250 18.43 32.95 33.68
CA LEU A 250 19.22 34.05 33.10
C LEU A 250 18.59 35.40 33.44
N ASN A 251 17.28 35.55 33.18
CA ASN A 251 16.54 36.77 33.53
C ASN A 251 16.67 37.10 35.02
N LYS A 252 16.61 36.08 35.88
CA LYS A 252 16.83 36.27 37.32
C LYS A 252 18.27 36.64 37.65
N MET A 253 19.26 36.07 36.96
CA MET A 253 20.67 36.40 37.15
C MET A 253 20.96 37.85 36.75
N ASP A 254 20.46 38.31 35.61
CA ASP A 254 20.66 39.69 35.15
C ASP A 254 20.09 40.69 36.16
N LYS A 255 18.86 40.46 36.62
CA LYS A 255 18.25 41.29 37.67
C LYS A 255 19.00 41.26 39.01
N LYS A 256 19.61 40.12 39.36
CA LYS A 256 20.49 40.04 40.54
C LYS A 256 21.76 40.85 40.32
N MET A 257 22.33 40.82 39.12
CA MET A 257 23.55 41.53 38.77
C MET A 257 23.32 43.04 38.80
N ASP A 258 22.18 43.51 38.28
CA ASP A 258 21.69 44.89 38.45
C ASP A 258 21.60 45.26 39.94
N GLY A 259 21.03 44.39 40.78
CA GLY A 259 20.94 44.62 42.22
C GLY A 259 22.30 44.73 42.91
N VAL A 260 23.29 43.93 42.48
CA VAL A 260 24.67 44.02 42.97
C VAL A 260 25.32 45.33 42.53
N MET A 261 25.19 45.71 41.25
CA MET A 261 25.74 46.97 40.74
C MET A 261 25.11 48.21 41.40
N ALA A 262 23.79 48.21 41.60
CA ALA A 262 23.12 49.25 42.37
C ALA A 262 23.67 49.29 43.81
N GLY A 263 23.85 48.13 44.44
CA GLY A 263 24.42 47.99 45.77
C GLY A 263 25.85 48.53 45.88
N THR A 264 26.72 48.25 44.91
CA THR A 264 28.10 48.75 44.91
C THR A 264 28.15 50.27 44.75
N HIS A 265 27.30 50.86 43.91
CA HIS A 265 27.15 52.31 43.83
C HIS A 265 26.65 52.92 45.14
N ALA A 266 25.62 52.31 45.76
CA ALA A 266 25.10 52.75 47.05
C ALA A 266 26.18 52.71 48.14
N VAL A 267 26.91 51.60 48.26
CA VAL A 267 28.00 51.44 49.24
C VAL A 267 29.10 52.47 49.00
N THR A 268 29.50 52.69 47.75
CA THR A 268 30.55 53.66 47.41
C THR A 268 30.14 55.07 47.82
N ASN A 269 28.88 55.45 47.58
CA ASN A 269 28.33 56.75 47.98
C ASN A 269 28.11 56.87 49.50
N ALA A 270 27.90 55.75 50.20
CA ALA A 270 27.67 55.71 51.64
C ALA A 270 28.96 55.72 52.47
N ARG A 271 30.14 55.56 51.85
CA ARG A 271 31.42 55.48 52.55
C ARG A 271 31.90 56.86 53.01
N PRO A 272 31.95 57.13 54.32
CA PRO A 272 32.46 58.39 54.83
C PRO A 272 33.97 58.43 54.75
N MET A 273 34.55 59.60 54.45
CA MET A 273 35.97 59.85 54.64
C MET A 273 36.20 60.45 56.04
N VAL A 274 37.09 59.86 56.83
CA VAL A 274 37.38 60.28 58.21
C VAL A 274 38.88 60.43 58.43
N ALA A 275 39.27 61.44 59.20
CA ALA A 275 40.66 61.71 59.59
C ALA A 275 40.72 62.27 61.02
N GLY A 276 41.88 62.13 61.68
CA GLY A 276 42.17 62.78 62.96
C GLY A 276 41.28 62.33 64.13
N GLY A 277 41.02 61.03 64.29
CA GLY A 277 40.22 60.54 65.42
C GLY A 277 38.70 60.57 65.22
N GLN A 278 38.22 60.99 64.04
CA GLN A 278 36.79 61.20 63.78
C GLN A 278 36.04 59.90 63.50
N THR A 279 34.77 59.87 63.92
CA THR A 279 33.77 58.89 63.49
C THR A 279 32.77 59.58 62.58
N ALA A 280 32.44 58.98 61.44
CA ALA A 280 31.40 59.48 60.56
C ALA A 280 30.47 58.36 60.12
N PHE A 281 29.22 58.75 59.84
CA PHE A 281 28.19 57.91 59.26
C PHE A 281 27.85 58.45 57.87
N GLY A 282 27.55 57.56 56.95
CA GLY A 282 27.19 57.90 55.58
C GLY A 282 26.00 57.08 55.13
N VAL A 283 25.16 57.69 54.31
CA VAL A 283 24.03 57.04 53.66
C VAL A 283 24.17 57.30 52.17
N GLY A 284 24.01 56.25 51.37
CA GLY A 284 24.18 56.31 49.92
C GLY A 284 23.09 55.54 49.22
N THR A 285 22.72 56.01 48.04
CA THR A 285 21.80 55.31 47.15
C THR A 285 22.50 54.98 45.85
N GLY A 286 22.07 53.91 45.20
CA GLY A 286 22.60 53.46 43.92
C GLY A 286 21.49 52.89 43.04
N PHE A 287 21.65 53.04 41.73
CA PHE A 287 20.68 52.63 40.72
C PHE A 287 21.44 51.93 39.60
N ALA A 288 20.92 50.80 39.12
CA ALA A 288 21.46 50.09 37.96
C ALA A 288 20.33 49.30 37.28
N GLY A 289 20.12 49.53 35.98
CA GLY A 289 19.02 48.94 35.23
C GLY A 289 17.67 49.21 35.90
N SER A 290 16.99 48.14 36.32
CA SER A 290 15.70 48.20 37.04
C SER A 290 15.83 48.07 38.57
N ALA A 291 17.05 48.03 39.10
CA ALA A 291 17.34 47.85 40.51
C ALA A 291 17.74 49.16 41.20
N GLN A 292 17.37 49.25 42.48
CA GLN A 292 17.68 50.37 43.37
C GLN A 292 18.22 49.84 44.68
N ALA A 293 19.23 50.48 45.24
CA ALA A 293 19.84 50.09 46.49
C ALA A 293 20.06 51.28 47.42
N VAL A 294 20.00 51.01 48.71
CA VAL A 294 20.31 51.95 49.79
C VAL A 294 21.37 51.32 50.67
N ALA A 295 22.37 52.08 51.05
CA ALA A 295 23.47 51.65 51.89
C ALA A 295 23.69 52.62 53.05
N VAL A 296 24.12 52.07 54.17
CA VAL A 296 24.56 52.82 55.35
C VAL A 296 25.98 52.37 55.71
N GLY A 297 26.86 53.35 55.87
CA GLY A 297 28.25 53.17 56.23
C GLY A 297 28.61 53.88 57.54
N VAL A 298 29.58 53.32 58.25
CA VAL A 298 30.25 53.96 59.37
C VAL A 298 31.75 53.83 59.17
N ALA A 299 32.49 54.88 59.48
CA ALA A 299 33.95 54.87 59.45
C ALA A 299 34.50 55.54 60.70
N HIS A 300 35.62 55.04 61.20
CA HIS A 300 36.37 55.61 62.32
C HIS A 300 37.86 55.67 61.98
N ASN A 301 38.48 56.83 62.18
CA ASN A 301 39.92 56.98 62.15
C ASN A 301 40.44 57.01 63.60
N PHE A 302 41.49 56.25 63.90
CA PHE A 302 42.05 56.21 65.24
C PHE A 302 42.95 57.44 65.45
N LYS A 303 42.74 58.17 66.55
CA LYS A 303 43.54 59.35 66.87
C LYS A 303 45.02 58.98 67.02
N ASP A 304 45.91 59.80 66.47
CA ASP A 304 47.37 59.62 66.48
C ASP A 304 47.82 58.28 65.87
N SER A 305 46.97 57.72 65.01
CA SER A 305 47.20 56.47 64.29
C SER A 305 46.91 56.68 62.81
N ALA A 306 47.78 56.11 61.98
CA ALA A 306 47.61 56.06 60.53
C ALA A 306 46.50 55.08 60.10
N TRP A 307 45.85 54.39 61.04
CA TRP A 307 44.80 53.42 60.79
C TRP A 307 43.41 54.05 60.75
N SER A 308 42.60 53.61 59.78
CA SER A 308 41.16 53.85 59.72
C SER A 308 40.43 52.55 59.45
N VAL A 309 39.20 52.43 59.97
CA VAL A 309 38.31 51.30 59.75
C VAL A 309 36.97 51.79 59.22
N SER A 310 36.33 50.99 58.37
CA SER A 310 35.00 51.26 57.85
C SER A 310 34.17 50.00 57.80
N ALA A 311 32.87 50.14 58.02
CA ALA A 311 31.88 49.10 57.88
C ALA A 311 30.72 49.66 57.05
N THR A 312 30.20 48.86 56.12
CA THR A 312 29.10 49.24 55.24
C THR A 312 28.12 48.10 55.12
N THR A 313 26.84 48.42 55.12
CA THR A 313 25.74 47.49 54.82
C THR A 313 24.87 48.11 53.75
N ASN A 314 24.33 47.30 52.86
CA ASN A 314 23.41 47.74 51.83
C ASN A 314 22.27 46.75 51.62
N VAL A 315 21.16 47.30 51.16
CA VAL A 315 19.97 46.59 50.77
C VAL A 315 19.64 46.98 49.34
N SER A 316 19.53 46.00 48.45
CA SER A 316 19.09 46.20 47.07
C SER A 316 17.73 45.57 46.80
N THR A 317 16.96 46.25 45.96
CA THR A 317 15.62 45.88 45.53
C THR A 317 15.55 45.99 44.00
N GLY A 318 14.75 45.15 43.36
CA GLY A 318 14.61 45.15 41.90
C GLY A 318 13.41 44.32 41.47
N SER A 319 12.88 44.62 40.28
CA SER A 319 11.64 44.00 39.78
C SER A 319 11.78 42.48 39.62
N GLY A 320 11.06 41.70 40.45
CA GLY A 320 11.04 40.24 40.37
C GLY A 320 12.19 39.53 41.10
N VAL A 321 12.94 40.23 41.96
CA VAL A 321 13.96 39.61 42.83
C VAL A 321 13.63 39.93 44.29
N LYS A 322 13.81 38.96 45.18
CA LYS A 322 13.72 39.20 46.63
C LYS A 322 14.79 40.21 47.04
N THR A 323 14.47 41.06 48.00
CA THR A 323 15.39 41.99 48.66
C THR A 323 16.70 41.28 49.04
N GLN A 324 17.82 41.86 48.65
CA GLN A 324 19.15 41.33 48.98
C GLN A 324 19.84 42.26 49.96
N VAL A 325 20.44 41.68 50.99
CA VAL A 325 21.23 42.41 51.99
C VAL A 325 22.67 41.95 51.85
N SER A 326 23.61 42.89 51.78
CA SER A 326 25.03 42.59 51.80
C SER A 326 25.80 43.63 52.61
N GLY A 327 26.99 43.27 53.09
CA GLY A 327 27.80 44.17 53.89
C GLY A 327 29.27 43.79 53.84
N GLY A 328 30.12 44.73 54.23
CA GLY A 328 31.57 44.56 54.22
C GLY A 328 32.24 45.50 55.20
N VAL A 329 33.42 45.09 55.66
CA VAL A 329 34.29 45.87 56.55
C VAL A 329 35.66 46.00 55.90
N GLY A 330 36.37 47.10 56.17
CA GLY A 330 37.70 47.35 55.64
C GLY A 330 38.54 48.18 56.61
N ALA A 331 39.86 48.01 56.54
CA ALA A 331 40.83 48.78 57.29
C ALA A 331 41.87 49.35 56.32
N HIS A 332 42.24 50.61 56.49
CA HIS A 332 43.25 51.29 55.66
C HIS A 332 44.32 51.91 56.55
N TYR A 333 45.58 51.84 56.10
CA TYR A 333 46.74 52.48 56.73
C TYR A 333 47.30 53.54 55.78
N VAL A 334 47.53 54.76 56.27
CA VAL A 334 48.09 55.88 55.49
C VAL A 334 49.51 56.16 55.97
N PHE A 335 50.50 55.97 55.10
CA PHE A 335 51.93 56.23 55.37
C PHE A 335 52.34 57.67 55.06
#